data_AF-A0A7X3AAE8-F1
#
_entry.id   AF-A0A7X3AAE8-F1
#
_cell.length_a   1.000
_cell.length_b   1.000
_cell.length_c   1.000
_cell.angle_alpha   90.00
_cell.angle_beta   90.00
_cell.angle_gamma   90.00
#
_symmetry.space_group_name_H-M   'P 1'
#
loop_
_entity.id
_entity.type
_entity.pdbx_description
1 polymer ?
#
loop_
_entity_poly.entity_id
_entity_poly.type
_entity_poly.pdbx_seq_one_letter_code
_entity_poly.pdbx_strand_id
1 'polypeptide(L)'
;MELNLEQDVVEQLKGYKRLVARKKWIEKQPVGSGVTVSSVYEDDKLQELHRQLRSMPSYMYLNKREQQMEQAAHSHLTSYPTGTKAQMKEVKQAALHAQSAAPEDEKLLRELSRKIEKVIEARAGAAAEGYEGVINRVSELQDLERQLKAIDQAMEALQSCFPEYERLLRLRYIEGRPAEFVASELGIVDRTFRRWRQKASLELVRFLSE
;
A
#
# COMPACT_ATOMS: atom_id res chain seq x y z
N MET A 1 -19.43 25.97 -13.21
CA MET A 1 -19.12 24.61 -12.71
C MET A 1 -18.00 23.97 -13.51
N GLU A 2 -18.09 23.89 -14.85
CA GLU A 2 -17.06 23.29 -15.72
C GLU A 2 -15.65 23.92 -15.59
N LEU A 3 -15.55 25.24 -15.40
CA LEU A 3 -14.26 25.93 -15.23
C LEU A 3 -13.47 25.49 -13.98
N ASN A 4 -14.16 25.07 -12.91
CA ASN A 4 -13.50 24.60 -11.70
C ASN A 4 -12.92 23.20 -11.93
N LEU A 5 -13.67 22.33 -12.63
CA LEU A 5 -13.24 20.96 -12.94
C LEU A 5 -12.02 20.93 -13.89
N GLU A 6 -11.97 21.82 -14.89
CA GLU A 6 -10.78 21.97 -15.75
C GLU A 6 -9.55 22.35 -14.92
N GLN A 7 -9.69 23.31 -14.00
CA GLN A 7 -8.59 23.78 -13.17
C GLN A 7 -8.11 22.70 -12.20
N ASP A 8 -9.04 21.96 -11.59
CA ASP A 8 -8.73 20.89 -10.64
C ASP A 8 -7.92 19.77 -11.31
N VAL A 9 -8.33 19.32 -12.51
CA VAL A 9 -7.60 18.29 -13.28
C VAL A 9 -6.23 18.79 -13.74
N VAL A 10 -6.14 20.05 -14.18
CA VAL A 10 -4.85 20.64 -14.54
C VAL A 10 -3.90 20.69 -13.34
N GLU A 11 -4.39 21.03 -12.15
CA GLU A 11 -3.58 21.01 -10.93
C GLU A 11 -3.17 19.59 -10.52
N GLN A 12 -4.06 18.59 -10.66
CA GLN A 12 -3.72 17.19 -10.44
C GLN A 12 -2.58 16.73 -11.38
N LEU A 13 -2.67 17.04 -12.68
CA LEU A 13 -1.62 16.69 -13.66
C LEU A 13 -0.28 17.38 -13.38
N LYS A 14 -0.29 18.67 -13.01
CA LYS A 14 0.93 19.38 -12.57
C LYS A 14 1.53 18.76 -11.31
N GLY A 15 0.67 18.25 -10.42
CA GLY A 15 1.04 17.53 -9.21
C GLY A 15 1.63 16.14 -9.47
N TYR A 16 1.41 15.54 -10.64
CA TYR A 16 1.77 14.15 -10.91
C TYR A 16 3.23 13.80 -10.59
N LYS A 17 4.19 14.57 -11.10
CA LYS A 17 5.63 14.33 -10.81
C LYS A 17 5.96 14.47 -9.33
N ARG A 18 5.26 15.37 -8.61
CA ARG A 18 5.40 15.54 -7.16
C ARG A 18 4.86 14.32 -6.42
N LEU A 19 3.71 13.79 -6.82
CA LEU A 19 3.14 12.55 -6.26
C LEU A 19 4.07 11.36 -6.48
N VAL A 20 4.61 11.18 -7.70
CA VAL A 20 5.59 10.13 -8.00
C VAL A 20 6.86 10.29 -7.16
N ALA A 21 7.39 11.51 -7.04
CA ALA A 21 8.56 11.77 -6.21
C ALA A 21 8.30 11.50 -4.73
N ARG A 22 7.12 11.89 -4.22
CA ARG A 22 6.70 11.64 -2.84
C ARG A 22 6.57 10.14 -2.58
N LYS A 23 5.90 9.39 -3.45
CA LYS A 23 5.80 7.92 -3.38
C LYS A 23 7.20 7.30 -3.29
N LYS A 24 8.09 7.62 -4.23
CA LYS A 24 9.48 7.11 -4.24
C LYS A 24 10.28 7.49 -2.99
N TRP A 25 10.02 8.65 -2.43
CA TRP A 25 10.69 9.09 -1.20
C TRP A 25 10.18 8.30 0.01
N ILE A 26 8.86 8.12 0.15
CA ILE A 26 8.26 7.32 1.23
C ILE A 26 8.73 5.87 1.15
N GLU A 27 8.70 5.26 -0.04
CA GLU A 27 9.15 3.88 -0.28
C GLU A 27 10.57 3.62 0.23
N LYS A 28 11.47 4.60 0.07
CA LYS A 28 12.88 4.52 0.46
C LYS A 28 13.14 4.87 1.92
N GLN A 29 12.14 5.33 2.66
CA GLN A 29 12.37 5.70 4.04
C GLN A 29 12.68 4.47 4.90
N PRO A 30 13.71 4.53 5.76
CA PRO A 30 14.03 3.45 6.66
C PRO A 30 12.99 3.38 7.78
N VAL A 31 12.59 2.15 8.11
CA VAL A 31 11.64 1.82 9.18
C VAL A 31 12.34 1.14 10.36
N GLY A 32 13.67 0.98 10.28
CA GLY A 32 14.49 0.30 11.29
C GLY A 32 15.07 -1.02 10.79
N SER A 33 16.17 -1.47 11.39
CA SER A 33 16.84 -2.76 11.10
C SER A 33 17.15 -3.03 9.61
N GLY A 34 17.38 -1.98 8.81
CA GLY A 34 17.68 -2.10 7.37
C GLY A 34 16.45 -2.31 6.47
N VAL A 35 15.24 -2.27 7.03
CA VAL A 35 13.96 -2.43 6.32
C VAL A 35 13.44 -1.05 5.88
N THR A 36 12.80 -0.99 4.71
CA THR A 36 12.19 0.24 4.17
C THR A 36 10.66 0.17 4.20
N VAL A 37 9.98 1.29 4.01
CA VAL A 37 8.50 1.31 3.96
C VAL A 37 7.98 0.43 2.82
N SER A 38 8.68 0.36 1.70
CA SER A 38 8.29 -0.51 0.58
C SER A 38 8.22 -2.00 0.95
N SER A 39 9.19 -2.51 1.71
CA SER A 39 9.17 -3.89 2.21
C SER A 39 8.03 -4.17 3.20
N VAL A 40 7.63 -3.17 4.00
CA VAL A 40 6.47 -3.29 4.91
C VAL A 40 5.15 -3.22 4.14
N TYR A 41 5.12 -2.48 3.04
CA TYR A 41 3.96 -2.38 2.15
C TYR A 41 3.73 -3.68 1.36
N GLU A 42 4.81 -4.32 0.87
CA GLU A 42 4.74 -5.62 0.21
C GLU A 42 4.29 -6.75 1.16
N ASP A 43 4.47 -6.58 2.48
CA ASP A 43 4.02 -7.49 3.53
C ASP A 43 2.47 -7.61 3.62
N ASP A 44 1.69 -6.74 2.97
CA ASP A 44 0.24 -6.97 2.75
C ASP A 44 -0.02 -8.22 1.89
N LYS A 45 0.91 -8.59 0.99
CA LYS A 45 0.87 -9.89 0.29
C LYS A 45 1.10 -11.07 1.24
N LEU A 46 1.81 -10.86 2.34
CA LEU A 46 2.01 -11.85 3.39
C LEU A 46 0.71 -12.07 4.18
N GLN A 47 -0.11 -11.03 4.38
CA GLN A 47 -1.47 -11.21 4.91
C GLN A 47 -2.39 -11.96 3.93
N GLU A 48 -2.27 -11.69 2.63
CA GLU A 48 -3.01 -12.42 1.60
C GLU A 48 -2.59 -13.89 1.50
N LEU A 49 -1.29 -14.18 1.61
CA LEU A 49 -0.75 -15.53 1.77
C LEU A 49 -1.29 -16.19 3.05
N HIS A 50 -1.31 -15.49 4.19
CA HIS A 50 -1.91 -16.00 5.43
C HIS A 50 -3.41 -16.31 5.27
N ARG A 51 -4.14 -15.50 4.50
CA ARG A 51 -5.56 -15.72 4.18
C ARG A 51 -5.77 -16.95 3.31
N GLN A 52 -4.88 -17.19 2.34
CA GLN A 52 -4.87 -18.41 1.53
C GLN A 52 -4.49 -19.65 2.35
N LEU A 53 -3.47 -19.55 3.20
CA LEU A 53 -3.04 -20.63 4.09
C LEU A 53 -4.13 -21.06 5.08
N ARG A 54 -4.95 -20.12 5.58
CA ARG A 54 -6.11 -20.43 6.45
C ARG A 54 -7.16 -21.34 5.81
N SER A 55 -7.21 -21.41 4.48
CA SER A 55 -8.14 -22.27 3.75
C SER A 55 -7.61 -23.68 3.51
N MET A 56 -6.34 -23.92 3.81
CA MET A 56 -5.67 -25.21 3.65
C MET A 56 -5.52 -25.91 5.02
N PRO A 57 -5.48 -27.25 5.06
CA PRO A 57 -5.19 -27.97 6.28
C PRO A 57 -3.78 -27.66 6.81
N SER A 58 -3.64 -27.49 8.13
CA SER A 58 -2.39 -27.04 8.73
C SER A 58 -1.20 -27.97 8.49
N TYR A 59 -1.43 -29.27 8.27
CA TYR A 59 -0.38 -30.22 7.93
C TYR A 59 0.30 -29.98 6.57
N MET A 60 -0.29 -29.19 5.68
CA MET A 60 0.26 -28.90 4.36
C MET A 60 1.35 -27.81 4.40
N TYR A 61 1.34 -26.96 5.42
CA TYR A 61 2.22 -25.80 5.51
C TYR A 61 2.93 -25.61 6.86
N LEU A 62 2.54 -26.38 7.89
CA LEU A 62 3.23 -26.43 9.17
C LEU A 62 4.04 -27.71 9.29
N ASN A 63 5.25 -27.61 9.84
CA ASN A 63 5.99 -28.81 10.23
C ASN A 63 5.36 -29.47 11.48
N LYS A 64 5.74 -30.71 11.78
CA LYS A 64 5.19 -31.48 12.91
C LYS A 64 5.26 -30.74 14.25
N ARG A 65 6.32 -29.95 14.48
CA ARG A 65 6.51 -29.18 15.71
C ARG A 65 5.58 -27.97 15.79
N GLU A 66 5.30 -27.33 14.67
CA GLU A 66 4.37 -26.22 14.56
C GLU A 66 2.92 -26.66 14.69
N GLN A 67 2.56 -27.83 14.14
CA GLN A 67 1.25 -28.45 14.37
C GLN A 67 1.02 -28.74 15.87
N GLN A 68 2.06 -29.19 16.59
CA GLN A 68 1.97 -29.38 18.05
C GLN A 68 1.74 -28.06 18.79
N MET A 69 2.42 -26.98 18.39
CA MET A 69 2.20 -25.65 18.98
C MET A 69 0.80 -25.10 18.67
N GLU A 70 0.30 -25.30 17.45
CA GLU A 70 -1.05 -24.92 17.04
C GLU A 70 -2.11 -25.69 17.85
N GLN A 71 -1.93 -27.00 18.02
CA GLN A 71 -2.84 -27.83 18.81
C GLN A 71 -2.83 -27.45 20.30
N ALA A 72 -1.65 -27.18 20.88
CA ALA A 72 -1.54 -26.67 22.25
C ALA A 72 -2.21 -25.29 22.38
N ALA A 73 -2.02 -24.40 21.41
CA ALA A 73 -2.69 -23.11 21.38
C ALA A 73 -4.22 -23.27 21.33
N HIS A 74 -4.74 -24.13 20.45
CA HIS A 74 -6.18 -24.38 20.36
C HIS A 74 -6.80 -24.96 21.63
N SER A 75 -6.02 -25.71 22.41
CA SER A 75 -6.48 -26.36 23.64
C SER A 75 -6.55 -25.42 24.83
N HIS A 76 -5.71 -24.37 24.87
CA HIS A 76 -5.54 -23.49 26.03
C HIS A 76 -5.94 -22.02 25.80
N LEU A 77 -6.05 -21.57 24.55
CA LEU A 77 -6.49 -20.21 24.24
C LEU A 77 -8.01 -20.07 24.44
N THR A 78 -8.42 -19.02 25.14
CA THR A 78 -9.85 -18.74 25.38
C THR A 78 -10.43 -17.87 24.26
N SER A 79 -9.60 -17.01 23.67
CA SER A 79 -9.96 -16.12 22.57
C SER A 79 -8.93 -16.14 21.44
N TYR A 80 -9.37 -15.83 20.21
CA TYR A 80 -8.52 -15.67 19.04
C TYR A 80 -8.51 -14.19 18.59
N PRO A 81 -7.85 -13.31 19.36
CA PRO A 81 -7.83 -11.90 19.03
C PRO A 81 -7.07 -11.65 17.72
N THR A 82 -7.54 -10.66 16.96
CA THR A 82 -6.83 -10.12 15.81
C THR A 82 -5.70 -9.19 16.27
N GLY A 83 -4.49 -9.42 15.77
CA GLY A 83 -3.31 -8.58 16.06
C GLY A 83 -2.26 -9.29 16.93
N THR A 84 -0.98 -9.21 16.53
CA THR A 84 0.14 -9.96 17.14
C THR A 84 0.39 -9.62 18.62
N LYS A 85 0.14 -8.39 19.05
CA LYS A 85 0.26 -7.99 20.48
C LYS A 85 -0.82 -8.61 21.36
N ALA A 86 -2.06 -8.67 20.88
CA ALA A 86 -3.17 -9.28 21.62
C ALA A 86 -3.01 -10.80 21.69
N GLN A 87 -2.58 -11.42 20.57
CA GLN A 87 -2.22 -12.84 20.52
C GLN A 87 -1.08 -13.18 21.48
N MET A 88 -0.05 -12.33 21.58
CA MET A 88 1.04 -12.51 22.53
C MET A 88 0.56 -12.51 23.98
N LYS A 89 -0.35 -11.59 24.34
CA LYS A 89 -0.92 -11.51 25.69
C LYS A 89 -1.70 -12.78 26.03
N GLU A 90 -2.55 -13.22 25.11
CA GLU A 90 -3.37 -14.42 25.27
C GLU A 90 -2.50 -15.68 25.41
N VAL A 91 -1.49 -15.86 24.55
CA VAL A 91 -0.56 -17.01 24.60
C VAL A 91 0.24 -17.01 25.90
N LYS A 92 0.66 -15.84 26.41
CA LYS A 92 1.34 -15.74 27.70
C LYS A 92 0.43 -16.11 28.87
N GLN A 93 -0.84 -15.71 28.83
CA GLN A 93 -1.83 -16.10 29.83
C GLN A 93 -2.11 -17.61 29.78
N ALA A 94 -2.31 -18.17 28.58
CA ALA A 94 -2.47 -19.60 28.38
C ALA A 94 -1.26 -20.39 28.91
N ALA A 95 -0.03 -19.92 28.67
CA ALA A 95 1.18 -20.56 29.19
C ALA A 95 1.24 -20.56 30.73
N LEU A 96 0.77 -19.48 31.38
CA LEU A 96 0.70 -19.39 32.84
C LEU A 96 -0.35 -20.34 33.42
N HIS A 97 -1.48 -20.53 32.74
CA HIS A 97 -2.51 -21.48 33.16
C HIS A 97 -2.10 -22.94 32.92
N ALA A 98 -1.42 -23.23 31.81
CA ALA A 98 -0.91 -24.56 31.47
C ALA A 98 0.20 -25.03 32.41
N GLN A 99 0.90 -24.11 33.08
CA GLN A 99 2.00 -24.40 34.01
C GLN A 99 1.61 -25.35 35.16
N SER A 100 0.33 -25.34 35.57
CA SER A 100 -0.19 -26.21 36.64
C SER A 100 -0.89 -27.47 36.14
N ALA A 101 -1.29 -27.53 34.85
CA ALA A 101 -2.17 -28.56 34.30
C ALA A 101 -1.50 -29.44 33.24
N ALA A 102 -0.58 -28.90 32.43
CA ALA A 102 0.06 -29.59 31.30
C ALA A 102 1.46 -28.99 31.02
N PRO A 103 2.53 -29.52 31.65
CA PRO A 103 3.88 -28.94 31.55
C PRO A 103 4.54 -29.12 30.16
N GLU A 104 4.05 -30.04 29.34
CA GLU A 104 4.50 -30.18 27.95
C GLU A 104 3.93 -29.07 27.05
N ASP A 105 2.66 -28.73 27.24
CA ASP A 105 1.98 -27.64 26.52
C ASP A 105 2.54 -26.28 26.92
N GLU A 106 2.91 -26.09 28.18
CA GLU A 106 3.61 -24.88 28.64
C GLU A 106 4.88 -24.61 27.81
N LYS A 107 5.67 -25.64 27.52
CA LYS A 107 6.90 -25.51 26.72
C LYS A 107 6.58 -25.09 25.28
N LEU A 108 5.53 -25.67 24.69
CA LEU A 108 5.06 -25.34 23.35
C LEU A 108 4.50 -23.91 23.28
N LEU A 109 3.71 -23.48 24.27
CA LEU A 109 3.17 -22.12 24.36
C LEU A 109 4.27 -21.08 24.61
N ARG A 110 5.31 -21.41 25.39
CA ARG A 110 6.50 -20.56 25.52
C ARG A 110 7.26 -20.45 24.21
N GLU A 111 7.43 -21.54 23.48
CA GLU A 111 8.05 -21.55 22.16
C GLU A 111 7.25 -20.67 21.17
N LEU A 112 5.92 -20.80 21.16
CA LEU A 112 5.02 -19.97 20.39
C LEU A 112 5.14 -18.49 20.77
N SER A 113 5.19 -18.17 22.06
CA SER A 113 5.37 -16.78 22.53
C SER A 113 6.69 -16.19 22.05
N ARG A 114 7.79 -16.94 22.08
CA ARG A 114 9.09 -16.51 21.54
C ARG A 114 9.05 -16.29 20.03
N LYS A 115 8.32 -17.13 19.29
CA LYS A 115 8.11 -16.92 17.84
C LYS A 115 7.31 -15.64 17.58
N ILE A 116 6.23 -15.40 18.34
CA ILE A 116 5.45 -14.16 18.26
C ILE A 116 6.31 -12.95 18.66
N GLU A 117 7.18 -13.09 19.66
CA GLU A 117 8.13 -12.06 20.10
C GLU A 117 9.09 -11.67 18.97
N LYS A 118 9.70 -12.66 18.31
CA LYS A 118 10.57 -12.43 17.16
C LYS A 118 9.83 -11.75 16.01
N VAL A 119 8.56 -12.10 15.78
CA VAL A 119 7.72 -11.43 14.78
C VAL A 119 7.41 -9.99 15.19
N ILE A 120 7.13 -9.73 16.47
CA ILE A 120 6.93 -8.37 16.99
C ILE A 120 8.22 -7.57 16.89
N GLU A 121 9.36 -8.13 17.25
CA GLU A 121 10.69 -7.49 17.19
C GLU A 121 11.11 -7.18 15.76
N ALA A 122 10.91 -8.14 14.83
CA ALA A 122 11.15 -7.94 13.41
C ALA A 122 10.23 -6.86 12.80
N ARG A 123 8.98 -6.77 13.26
CA ARG A 123 7.99 -5.78 12.78
C ARG A 123 8.12 -4.42 13.45
N ALA A 124 8.60 -4.36 14.69
CA ALA A 124 8.70 -3.16 15.50
C ALA A 124 10.10 -2.55 15.46
N GLY A 125 10.89 -2.85 14.43
CA GLY A 125 12.24 -2.32 14.22
C GLY A 125 12.36 -0.87 14.70
N ALA A 126 13.40 -0.60 15.49
CA ALA A 126 13.60 0.66 16.20
C ALA A 126 13.62 1.86 15.23
N ALA A 127 12.44 2.43 14.94
CA ALA A 127 12.28 3.70 14.25
C ALA A 127 12.15 4.82 15.29
N ALA A 128 12.81 5.96 15.03
CA ALA A 128 12.76 7.15 15.89
C ALA A 128 11.33 7.71 16.11
N GLU A 129 10.35 7.33 15.28
CA GLU A 129 8.94 7.76 15.33
C GLU A 129 7.95 6.66 15.80
N GLY A 130 8.41 5.44 16.06
CA GLY A 130 7.56 4.33 16.51
C GLY A 130 6.54 3.81 15.47
N TYR A 131 5.65 2.92 15.91
CA TYR A 131 4.68 2.17 15.09
C TYR A 131 3.65 3.05 14.34
N GLU A 132 3.19 4.13 14.96
CA GLU A 132 2.19 5.03 14.36
C GLU A 132 2.75 5.80 13.16
N GLY A 133 4.03 6.20 13.21
CA GLY A 133 4.69 6.84 12.08
C GLY A 133 4.78 5.94 10.84
N VAL A 134 4.97 4.63 11.05
CA VAL A 134 4.99 3.65 9.95
C VAL A 134 3.62 3.49 9.32
N ILE A 135 2.56 3.34 10.14
CA ILE A 135 1.18 3.24 9.63
C ILE A 135 0.83 4.46 8.80
N ASN A 136 1.11 5.67 9.30
CA ASN A 136 0.77 6.90 8.58
C ASN A 136 1.46 6.97 7.21
N ARG A 137 2.72 6.54 7.13
CA ARG A 137 3.48 6.50 5.86
C ARG A 137 2.95 5.44 4.90
N VAL A 138 2.54 4.27 5.41
CA VAL A 138 1.92 3.21 4.60
C VAL A 138 0.57 3.66 4.06
N SER A 139 -0.27 4.27 4.89
CA SER A 139 -1.55 4.85 4.47
C SER A 139 -1.33 5.96 3.42
N GLU A 140 -0.35 6.84 3.63
CA GLU A 140 0.02 7.86 2.65
C GLU A 140 0.45 7.22 1.32
N LEU A 141 1.24 6.14 1.35
CA LEU A 141 1.68 5.41 0.16
C LEU A 141 0.46 4.82 -0.59
N GLN A 142 -0.48 4.21 0.12
CA GLN A 142 -1.72 3.68 -0.46
C GLN A 142 -2.54 4.78 -1.14
N ASP A 143 -2.71 5.93 -0.52
CA ASP A 143 -3.46 7.04 -1.09
C ASP A 143 -2.78 7.64 -2.32
N LEU A 144 -1.44 7.80 -2.27
CA LEU A 144 -0.64 8.23 -3.42
C LEU A 144 -0.75 7.23 -4.58
N GLU A 145 -0.73 5.92 -4.30
CA GLU A 145 -0.86 4.88 -5.31
C GLU A 145 -2.24 4.89 -5.97
N ARG A 146 -3.32 5.05 -5.19
CA ARG A 146 -4.67 5.19 -5.73
C ARG A 146 -4.79 6.42 -6.64
N GLN A 147 -4.28 7.57 -6.19
CA GLN A 147 -4.30 8.81 -6.98
C GLN A 147 -3.52 8.67 -8.29
N LEU A 148 -2.29 8.15 -8.23
CA LEU A 148 -1.47 7.92 -9.42
C LEU A 148 -2.14 6.95 -10.39
N LYS A 149 -2.68 5.84 -9.88
CA LYS A 149 -3.36 4.84 -10.70
C LYS A 149 -4.60 5.39 -11.39
N ALA A 150 -5.40 6.21 -10.70
CA ALA A 150 -6.56 6.86 -11.31
C ALA A 150 -6.14 7.79 -12.46
N ILE A 151 -5.07 8.59 -12.26
CA ILE A 151 -4.54 9.46 -13.32
C ILE A 151 -4.01 8.62 -14.49
N ASP A 152 -3.23 7.58 -14.22
CA ASP A 152 -2.64 6.73 -15.26
C ASP A 152 -3.72 6.03 -16.10
N GLN A 153 -4.76 5.49 -15.44
CA GLN A 153 -5.90 4.85 -16.12
C GLN A 153 -6.70 5.84 -16.97
N ALA A 154 -6.97 7.04 -16.45
CA ALA A 154 -7.69 8.06 -17.20
C ALA A 154 -6.87 8.56 -18.40
N MET A 155 -5.55 8.70 -18.25
CA MET A 155 -4.64 9.05 -19.34
C MET A 155 -4.54 7.93 -20.38
N GLU A 156 -4.54 6.66 -19.98
CA GLU A 156 -4.55 5.50 -20.89
C GLU A 156 -5.86 5.40 -21.68
N ALA A 157 -7.01 5.63 -21.03
CA ALA A 157 -8.30 5.73 -21.69
C ALA A 157 -8.34 6.89 -22.69
N LEU A 158 -7.81 8.06 -22.29
CA LEU A 158 -7.67 9.22 -23.16
C LEU A 158 -6.74 8.93 -24.34
N GLN A 159 -5.62 8.22 -24.13
CA GLN A 159 -4.71 7.82 -25.20
C GLN A 159 -5.41 6.94 -26.24
N SER A 160 -6.25 6.02 -25.77
CA SER A 160 -6.94 5.04 -26.60
C SER A 160 -8.02 5.69 -27.48
N CYS A 161 -8.71 6.70 -26.96
CA CYS A 161 -9.78 7.40 -27.68
C CYS A 161 -9.26 8.62 -28.47
N PHE A 162 -8.35 9.39 -27.88
CA PHE A 162 -7.91 10.71 -28.33
C PHE A 162 -6.39 10.92 -28.08
N PRO A 163 -5.50 10.25 -28.84
CA PRO A 163 -4.07 10.24 -28.57
C PRO A 163 -3.41 11.62 -28.59
N GLU A 164 -3.91 12.56 -29.41
CA GLU A 164 -3.38 13.92 -29.49
C GLU A 164 -3.71 14.74 -28.24
N TYR A 165 -4.85 14.47 -27.60
CA TYR A 165 -5.28 15.14 -26.37
C TYR A 165 -4.45 14.66 -25.19
N GLU A 166 -4.22 13.35 -25.11
CA GLU A 166 -3.32 12.76 -24.12
C GLU A 166 -1.91 13.37 -24.24
N ARG A 167 -1.34 13.38 -25.45
CA ARG A 167 0.00 13.90 -25.69
C ARG A 167 0.10 15.39 -25.35
N LEU A 168 -0.93 16.18 -25.66
CA LEU A 168 -1.03 17.59 -25.27
C LEU A 168 -0.98 17.76 -23.75
N LEU A 169 -1.83 17.04 -23.01
CA LEU A 169 -1.90 17.14 -21.55
C LEU A 169 -0.61 16.66 -20.88
N ARG A 170 -0.03 15.55 -21.36
CA ARG A 170 1.25 15.02 -20.87
C ARG A 170 2.37 16.03 -21.04
N LEU A 171 2.59 16.54 -22.25
CA LEU A 171 3.66 17.50 -22.52
C LEU A 171 3.47 18.80 -21.74
N ARG A 172 2.23 19.32 -21.70
CA ARG A 172 1.96 20.63 -21.09
C ARG A 172 2.02 20.59 -19.57
N TYR A 173 1.40 19.59 -18.94
CA TYR A 173 1.12 19.62 -17.50
C TYR A 173 1.94 18.61 -16.69
N ILE A 174 2.20 17.41 -17.22
CA ILE A 174 3.07 16.44 -16.54
C ILE A 174 4.54 16.79 -16.78
N GLU A 175 4.90 17.08 -18.04
CA GLU A 175 6.28 17.44 -18.38
C GLU A 175 6.61 18.90 -18.11
N GLY A 176 5.60 19.78 -18.07
CA GLY A 176 5.78 21.20 -17.80
C GLY A 176 6.31 22.00 -19.00
N ARG A 177 6.18 21.48 -20.23
CA ARG A 177 6.64 22.17 -21.44
C ARG A 177 5.82 23.43 -21.71
N PRO A 178 6.41 24.53 -22.24
CA PRO A 178 5.67 25.74 -22.57
C PRO A 178 4.67 25.50 -23.70
N ALA A 179 3.57 26.27 -23.74
CA ALA A 179 2.48 26.08 -24.71
C ALA A 179 2.97 26.15 -26.17
N GLU A 180 3.90 27.04 -26.47
CA GLU A 180 4.50 27.19 -27.81
C GLU A 180 5.25 25.92 -28.24
N PHE A 181 6.02 25.33 -27.32
CA PHE A 181 6.72 24.07 -27.56
C PHE A 181 5.72 22.95 -27.85
N VAL A 182 4.67 22.84 -27.04
CA VAL A 182 3.63 21.80 -27.23
C VAL A 182 2.90 21.98 -28.55
N ALA A 183 2.54 23.22 -28.89
CA ALA A 183 1.88 23.54 -30.16
C ALA A 183 2.77 23.18 -31.36
N SER A 184 4.07 23.51 -31.29
CA SER A 184 5.05 23.12 -32.32
C SER A 184 5.23 21.61 -32.42
N GLU A 185 5.36 20.91 -31.29
CA GLU A 185 5.56 19.46 -31.22
C GLU A 185 4.35 18.69 -31.78
N LEU A 186 3.15 19.23 -31.62
CA LEU A 186 1.90 18.67 -32.16
C LEU A 186 1.58 19.18 -33.57
N GLY A 187 2.38 20.09 -34.13
CA GLY A 187 2.12 20.68 -35.45
C GLY A 187 0.84 21.52 -35.52
N ILE A 188 0.43 22.16 -34.41
CA ILE A 188 -0.80 22.94 -34.31
C ILE A 188 -0.54 24.42 -34.02
N VAL A 189 -1.49 25.27 -34.40
CA VAL A 189 -1.47 26.70 -34.07
C VAL A 189 -2.05 26.98 -32.67
N ASP A 190 -1.71 28.11 -32.06
CA ASP A 190 -2.15 28.49 -30.70
C ASP A 190 -3.68 28.43 -30.51
N ARG A 191 -4.45 28.85 -31.52
CA ARG A 191 -5.93 28.74 -31.48
C ARG A 191 -6.40 27.30 -31.33
N THR A 192 -5.79 26.37 -32.05
CA THR A 192 -6.10 24.94 -31.98
C THR A 192 -5.65 24.38 -30.64
N PHE A 193 -4.46 24.77 -30.17
CA PHE A 193 -3.96 24.39 -28.84
C PHE A 193 -4.94 24.76 -27.74
N ARG A 194 -5.42 26.02 -27.68
CA ARG A 194 -6.38 26.46 -26.65
C ARG A 194 -7.67 25.66 -26.68
N ARG A 195 -8.20 25.39 -27.88
CA ARG A 195 -9.43 24.60 -28.06
C ARG A 195 -9.23 23.15 -27.65
N TRP A 196 -8.13 22.53 -28.06
CA TRP A 196 -7.81 21.14 -27.72
C TRP A 196 -7.55 20.99 -26.23
N ARG A 197 -6.85 21.92 -25.60
CA ARG A 197 -6.62 21.95 -24.16
C ARG A 197 -7.93 21.87 -23.38
N GLN A 198 -8.90 22.72 -23.70
CA GLN A 198 -10.20 22.71 -23.02
C GLN A 198 -10.95 21.39 -23.22
N LYS A 199 -10.98 20.87 -24.45
CA LYS A 199 -11.63 19.58 -24.75
C LYS A 199 -10.95 18.40 -24.06
N ALA A 200 -9.61 18.35 -24.11
CA ALA A 200 -8.81 17.31 -23.49
C ALA A 200 -9.04 17.26 -21.98
N SER A 201 -9.06 18.42 -21.30
CA SER A 201 -9.35 18.48 -19.87
C SER A 201 -10.75 17.97 -19.54
N LEU A 202 -11.77 18.30 -20.36
CA LEU A 202 -13.13 17.82 -20.14
C LEU A 202 -13.27 16.30 -20.33
N GLU A 203 -12.65 15.73 -21.37
CA GLU A 203 -12.64 14.27 -21.56
C GLU A 203 -11.88 13.57 -20.43
N LEU A 204 -10.80 14.16 -19.92
CA LEU A 204 -10.07 13.59 -18.80
C LEU A 204 -10.89 13.63 -17.49
N VAL A 205 -11.65 14.70 -17.22
CA VAL A 205 -12.60 14.75 -16.10
C VAL A 205 -13.61 13.61 -16.19
N ARG A 206 -14.10 13.32 -17.40
CA ARG A 206 -15.05 12.23 -17.64
C ARG A 206 -14.43 10.88 -17.28
N PHE A 207 -13.24 10.57 -17.76
CA PHE A 207 -12.56 9.31 -17.43
C PHE A 207 -12.14 9.19 -15.96
N LEU A 208 -11.94 10.31 -15.26
CA LEU A 208 -11.68 10.31 -13.80
C LEU A 208 -12.96 10.10 -12.97
N SER A 209 -14.13 10.28 -13.56
CA SER A 209 -15.44 10.16 -12.89
C SER A 209 -16.13 8.82 -13.15
N GLU A 210 -15.60 8.02 -14.08
CA GLU A 210 -16.05 6.65 -14.44
C GLU A 210 -15.34 5.60 -13.57
#